data_AF-A0A2A4I6C0-F1
#
_entry.id   AF-A0A2A4I6C0-F1
#
_cell.length_a   1.000
_cell.length_b   1.000
_cell.length_c   1.000
_cell.angle_alpha   90.00
_cell.angle_beta   90.00
_cell.angle_gamma   90.00
#
_symmetry.space_group_name_H-M   'P 1'
#
loop_
_entity.id
_entity.type
_entity.pdbx_description
1 polymer ?
#
loop_
_entity_poly.entity_id
_entity_poly.type
_entity_poly.pdbx_seq_one_letter_code
_entity_poly.pdbx_strand_id
1 'polypeptide(L)'
;MPATPAARLTDMHVCPMVTPGTPPIPHVGGPISGLCAPTVIIGGLPAARVGDMAVCVGPPDTIAMGSATVITSGMPQARISDTCAHGGKIVAGCPTVIVGDASGGGGGGGGGAGRTASADMSEWHGFASIASTEVSRMTQNLIAAARHGTPFCELCYRKAKARGLSEDAAQGIGRRYG
;
A
#
# COMPACT_ATOMS: atom_id res chain seq x y z
N MET A 1 -14.70 -18.54 -3.49
CA MET A 1 -14.91 -18.57 -2.01
C MET A 1 -16.10 -17.68 -1.71
N PRO A 2 -16.95 -18.02 -0.72
CA PRO A 2 -18.00 -17.10 -0.27
C PRO A 2 -17.37 -15.79 0.22
N ALA A 3 -18.12 -14.69 0.10
CA ALA A 3 -17.63 -13.38 0.51
C ALA A 3 -17.47 -13.34 2.04
N THR A 4 -16.29 -12.94 2.52
CA THR A 4 -15.94 -12.93 3.94
C THR A 4 -15.59 -11.52 4.43
N PRO A 5 -15.70 -11.23 5.73
CA PRO A 5 -15.34 -9.93 6.28
C PRO A 5 -13.90 -9.51 5.96
N ALA A 6 -13.71 -8.24 5.62
CA ALA A 6 -12.40 -7.65 5.35
C ALA A 6 -11.53 -7.60 6.61
N ALA A 7 -10.27 -7.98 6.49
CA ALA A 7 -9.29 -7.84 7.57
C ALA A 7 -8.67 -6.44 7.58
N ARG A 8 -8.26 -5.98 8.76
CA ARG A 8 -7.77 -4.64 9.04
C ARG A 8 -6.59 -4.69 10.00
N LEU A 9 -5.94 -3.54 10.15
CA LEU A 9 -5.02 -3.31 11.26
C LEU A 9 -5.69 -3.71 12.58
N THR A 10 -4.91 -4.34 13.46
CA THR A 10 -5.32 -4.89 14.76
C THR A 10 -6.25 -6.11 14.76
N ASP A 11 -6.72 -6.59 13.61
CA ASP A 11 -7.46 -7.84 13.55
C ASP A 11 -6.54 -9.04 13.87
N MET A 12 -7.05 -10.01 14.62
CA MET A 12 -6.27 -11.13 15.13
C MET A 12 -6.05 -12.21 14.07
N HIS A 13 -4.87 -12.83 14.11
CA HIS A 13 -4.62 -14.12 13.46
C HIS A 13 -4.37 -15.21 14.50
N VAL A 14 -4.51 -16.46 14.07
CA VAL A 14 -4.04 -17.64 14.82
C VAL A 14 -2.87 -18.25 14.09
N CYS A 15 -1.84 -18.67 14.81
CA CYS A 15 -0.63 -19.25 14.26
C CYS A 15 -0.40 -20.65 14.84
N PRO A 16 -0.44 -21.73 14.04
CA PRO A 16 -0.22 -23.10 14.48
C PRO A 16 1.26 -23.51 14.47
N MET A 17 2.15 -22.64 13.98
CA MET A 17 3.58 -22.96 13.87
C MET A 17 4.20 -23.20 15.24
N VAL A 18 5.17 -24.09 15.28
CA VAL A 18 5.95 -24.38 16.47
C VAL A 18 7.40 -24.23 16.10
N THR A 19 8.12 -23.35 16.81
CA THR A 19 9.57 -23.22 16.62
C THR A 19 10.25 -24.48 17.18
N PRO A 20 11.08 -25.19 16.39
CA PRO A 20 11.84 -26.33 16.88
C PRO A 20 12.77 -25.93 18.02
N GLY A 21 12.72 -26.67 19.14
CA GLY A 21 13.51 -26.39 20.35
C GLY A 21 13.22 -27.37 21.47
N THR A 22 13.99 -27.32 22.57
CA THR A 22 13.75 -28.10 23.80
C THR A 22 13.67 -27.15 25.01
N PRO A 23 12.47 -26.83 25.52
CA PRO A 23 11.15 -27.26 25.06
C PRO A 23 10.72 -26.59 23.73
N PRO A 24 9.82 -27.22 22.95
CA PRO A 24 9.26 -26.61 21.74
C PRO A 24 8.41 -25.39 22.11
N ILE A 25 8.53 -24.31 21.35
CA ILE A 25 7.84 -23.04 21.63
C ILE A 25 6.66 -22.91 20.66
N PRO A 26 5.40 -23.11 21.13
CA PRO A 26 4.24 -22.90 20.28
C PRO A 26 4.08 -21.42 19.97
N HIS A 27 3.86 -21.10 18.70
CA HIS A 27 3.48 -19.75 18.32
C HIS A 27 2.07 -19.46 18.83
N VAL A 28 1.83 -18.17 19.10
CA VAL A 28 0.50 -17.65 19.38
C VAL A 28 0.32 -16.45 18.46
N GLY A 29 -0.76 -16.51 17.68
CA GLY A 29 -1.09 -15.43 16.75
C GLY A 29 -1.62 -14.22 17.50
N GLY A 30 -1.23 -13.04 17.02
CA GLY A 30 -1.58 -11.74 17.57
C GLY A 30 -2.17 -10.83 16.49
N PRO A 31 -2.27 -9.52 16.78
CA PRO A 31 -2.88 -8.57 15.86
C PRO A 31 -2.04 -8.35 14.60
N ILE A 32 -2.71 -8.04 13.49
CA ILE A 32 -2.07 -7.46 12.31
C ILE A 32 -1.47 -6.10 12.70
N SER A 33 -0.17 -5.94 12.45
CA SER A 33 0.64 -4.79 12.91
C SER A 33 1.51 -4.20 11.81
N GLY A 34 1.36 -4.64 10.55
CA GLY A 34 1.99 -3.99 9.40
C GLY A 34 1.44 -2.59 9.16
N LEU A 35 2.11 -1.84 8.27
CA LEU A 35 1.61 -0.52 7.82
C LEU A 35 0.22 -0.60 7.19
N CYS A 36 -0.20 -1.79 6.74
CA CYS A 36 -1.48 -2.00 6.09
C CYS A 36 -1.61 -1.08 4.87
N ALA A 37 -2.84 -0.80 4.41
CA ALA A 37 -3.12 0.27 3.47
C ALA A 37 -3.58 1.52 4.23
N PRO A 38 -2.68 2.46 4.56
CA PRO A 38 -3.05 3.66 5.34
C PRO A 38 -4.01 4.58 4.59
N THR A 39 -4.08 4.45 3.26
CA THR A 39 -4.99 5.22 2.40
C THR A 39 -6.38 4.61 2.27
N VAL A 40 -6.57 3.34 2.67
CA VAL A 40 -7.85 2.63 2.55
C VAL A 40 -8.32 2.24 3.94
N ILE A 41 -9.36 2.93 4.41
CA ILE A 41 -9.87 2.79 5.78
C ILE A 41 -11.15 1.97 5.76
N ILE A 42 -11.15 0.84 6.45
CA ILE A 42 -12.29 -0.07 6.60
C ILE A 42 -12.75 -0.02 8.05
N GLY A 43 -13.98 0.43 8.29
CA GLY A 43 -14.53 0.54 9.65
C GLY A 43 -13.63 1.32 10.62
N GLY A 44 -12.99 2.39 10.14
CA GLY A 44 -12.12 3.27 10.93
C GLY A 44 -10.65 2.85 11.07
N LEU A 45 -10.25 1.68 10.53
CA LEU A 45 -8.87 1.19 10.62
C LEU A 45 -8.28 0.93 9.23
N PRO A 46 -6.95 1.06 9.03
CA PRO A 46 -6.29 0.71 7.77
C PRO A 46 -6.59 -0.72 7.32
N ALA A 47 -6.87 -0.90 6.04
CA ALA A 47 -7.19 -2.19 5.45
C ALA A 47 -5.95 -3.09 5.34
N ALA A 48 -6.06 -4.34 5.80
CA ALA A 48 -4.96 -5.30 5.68
C ALA A 48 -4.93 -5.92 4.28
N ARG A 49 -3.73 -6.25 3.81
CA ARG A 49 -3.45 -6.75 2.47
C ARG A 49 -2.31 -7.78 2.52
N VAL A 50 -2.17 -8.55 1.45
CA VAL A 50 -1.07 -9.51 1.32
C VAL A 50 0.26 -8.80 1.51
N GLY A 51 1.15 -9.43 2.28
CA GLY A 51 2.45 -8.86 2.65
C GLY A 51 2.44 -8.04 3.94
N ASP A 52 1.28 -7.74 4.53
CA ASP A 52 1.26 -7.11 5.85
C ASP A 52 1.69 -8.08 6.95
N MET A 53 2.35 -7.54 7.96
CA MET A 53 2.85 -8.31 9.09
C MET A 53 1.80 -8.47 10.18
N ALA A 54 1.84 -9.61 10.87
CA ALA A 54 1.07 -9.88 12.07
C ALA A 54 1.99 -10.31 13.22
N VAL A 55 1.69 -9.83 14.42
CA VAL A 55 2.48 -10.13 15.62
C VAL A 55 2.29 -11.58 15.99
N CYS A 56 3.38 -12.31 16.18
CA CYS A 56 3.35 -13.72 16.54
C CYS A 56 4.37 -13.97 17.65
N VAL A 57 4.09 -14.93 18.55
CA VAL A 57 5.12 -15.42 19.48
C VAL A 57 6.15 -16.22 18.67
N GLY A 58 7.24 -15.56 18.29
CA GLY A 58 8.20 -16.04 17.31
C GLY A 58 8.63 -14.89 16.36
N PRO A 59 9.15 -15.19 15.15
CA PRO A 59 9.25 -14.17 14.11
C PRO A 59 7.86 -13.59 13.78
N PRO A 60 7.76 -12.35 13.27
CA PRO A 60 6.49 -11.83 12.75
C PRO A 60 5.94 -12.71 11.63
N ASP A 61 4.63 -12.99 11.65
CA ASP A 61 3.95 -13.67 10.55
C ASP A 61 3.62 -12.68 9.44
N THR A 62 3.40 -13.16 8.23
CA THR A 62 3.01 -12.34 7.07
C THR A 62 1.75 -12.89 6.43
N ILE A 63 0.82 -12.01 6.04
CA ILE A 63 -0.37 -12.42 5.30
C ILE A 63 0.05 -12.93 3.91
N ALA A 64 -0.18 -14.21 3.65
CA ALA A 64 0.29 -14.88 2.43
C ALA A 64 -0.80 -14.95 1.35
N MET A 65 -2.08 -14.84 1.73
CA MET A 65 -3.22 -14.94 0.83
C MET A 65 -4.18 -13.76 1.03
N GLY A 66 -4.89 -13.39 -0.03
CA GLY A 66 -5.92 -12.34 -0.02
C GLY A 66 -6.98 -12.65 -1.07
N SER A 67 -7.88 -11.70 -1.30
CA SER A 67 -8.91 -11.80 -2.35
C SER A 67 -8.29 -11.86 -3.74
N ALA A 68 -8.86 -12.69 -4.61
CA ALA A 68 -8.42 -12.79 -6.01
C ALA A 68 -8.84 -11.59 -6.87
N THR A 69 -9.86 -10.84 -6.44
CA THR A 69 -10.48 -9.77 -7.24
C THR A 69 -10.41 -8.39 -6.60
N VAL A 70 -10.36 -8.30 -5.28
CA VAL A 70 -10.32 -7.02 -4.58
C VAL A 70 -8.88 -6.64 -4.27
N ILE A 71 -8.43 -5.54 -4.88
CA ILE A 71 -7.07 -5.03 -4.76
C ILE A 71 -7.08 -3.74 -3.95
N THR A 72 -6.29 -3.72 -2.89
CA THR A 72 -6.14 -2.59 -1.96
C THR A 72 -4.69 -2.09 -2.00
N SER A 73 -4.52 -0.84 -2.42
CA SER A 73 -3.20 -0.21 -2.56
C SER A 73 -2.20 -1.08 -3.35
N GLY A 74 -2.69 -1.67 -4.45
CA GLY A 74 -1.89 -2.48 -5.37
C GLY A 74 -1.64 -3.93 -4.94
N MET A 75 -2.14 -4.37 -3.78
CA MET A 75 -1.98 -5.74 -3.29
C MET A 75 -3.35 -6.36 -2.97
N PRO A 76 -3.50 -7.70 -3.06
CA PRO A 76 -4.75 -8.37 -2.70
C PRO A 76 -5.24 -8.04 -1.28
N GLN A 77 -6.51 -7.70 -1.14
CA GLN A 77 -7.16 -7.38 0.14
C GLN A 77 -7.26 -8.64 1.02
N ALA A 78 -6.81 -8.56 2.26
CA ALA A 78 -6.91 -9.66 3.22
C ALA A 78 -8.30 -9.73 3.87
N ARG A 79 -8.71 -10.93 4.28
CA ARG A 79 -10.03 -11.27 4.81
C ARG A 79 -9.94 -12.32 5.91
N ILE A 80 -11.03 -12.53 6.63
CA ILE A 80 -11.16 -13.67 7.53
C ILE A 80 -10.92 -14.97 6.76
N SER A 81 -10.17 -15.88 7.39
CA SER A 81 -9.73 -17.19 6.90
C SER A 81 -8.61 -17.20 5.85
N ASP A 82 -8.12 -16.03 5.43
CA ASP A 82 -6.94 -15.96 4.57
C ASP A 82 -5.71 -16.46 5.33
N THR A 83 -4.86 -17.20 4.62
CA THR A 83 -3.71 -17.91 5.20
C THR A 83 -2.52 -16.98 5.39
N CYS A 84 -1.82 -17.15 6.52
CA CYS A 84 -0.55 -16.48 6.82
C CYS A 84 0.65 -17.41 6.54
N ALA A 85 1.85 -16.85 6.43
CA ALA A 85 3.08 -17.56 6.07
C ALA A 85 3.43 -18.67 7.07
N HIS A 86 3.10 -18.51 8.35
CA HIS A 86 3.27 -19.57 9.35
C HIS A 86 2.21 -20.69 9.28
N GLY A 87 1.37 -20.71 8.25
CA GLY A 87 0.24 -21.64 8.10
C GLY A 87 -0.98 -21.25 8.93
N GLY A 88 -0.91 -20.09 9.59
CA GLY A 88 -2.00 -19.50 10.36
C GLY A 88 -3.14 -18.94 9.52
N LYS A 89 -4.16 -18.40 10.19
CA LYS A 89 -5.30 -17.75 9.54
C LYS A 89 -5.74 -16.51 10.28
N ILE A 90 -6.24 -15.53 9.54
CA ILE A 90 -6.91 -14.36 10.12
C ILE A 90 -8.28 -14.78 10.67
N VAL A 91 -8.57 -14.44 11.92
CA VAL A 91 -9.80 -14.86 12.63
C VAL A 91 -10.74 -13.71 12.98
N ALA A 92 -10.28 -12.46 12.87
CA ALA A 92 -11.10 -11.28 13.05
C ALA A 92 -11.13 -10.43 11.78
N GLY A 93 -12.18 -9.62 11.64
CA GLY A 93 -12.41 -8.77 10.48
C GLY A 93 -13.53 -7.77 10.74
N CYS A 94 -13.75 -6.86 9.80
CA CYS A 94 -14.80 -5.86 9.86
C CYS A 94 -16.16 -6.48 9.49
N PRO A 95 -17.11 -6.65 10.43
CA PRO A 95 -18.38 -7.33 10.15
C PRO A 95 -19.26 -6.58 9.13
N THR A 96 -19.02 -5.28 8.93
CA THR A 96 -19.80 -4.43 8.03
C THR A 96 -19.26 -4.38 6.60
N VAL A 97 -18.04 -4.87 6.36
CA VAL A 97 -17.40 -4.82 5.03
C VAL A 97 -17.06 -6.22 4.58
N ILE A 98 -17.77 -6.68 3.56
CA ILE A 98 -17.68 -8.05 3.04
C ILE A 98 -16.95 -8.03 1.69
N VAL A 99 -15.90 -8.83 1.57
CA VAL A 99 -15.01 -8.90 0.39
C VAL A 99 -15.22 -10.24 -0.30
N GLY A 100 -15.75 -10.18 -1.52
CA GLY A 100 -16.00 -11.35 -2.36
C GLY A 100 -14.78 -11.79 -3.16
N ASP A 101 -14.77 -13.07 -3.55
CA ASP A 101 -13.99 -13.54 -4.68
C ASP A 101 -14.93 -13.84 -5.84
N ALA A 102 -14.55 -13.46 -7.07
CA ALA A 102 -15.30 -13.83 -8.26
C ALA A 102 -15.28 -15.35 -8.48
N SER A 103 -16.28 -16.05 -7.94
CA SER A 103 -16.66 -17.39 -8.38
C SER A 103 -18.11 -17.47 -8.84
N GLY A 104 -18.65 -16.41 -9.44
CA GLY A 104 -19.95 -16.49 -10.11
C GLY A 104 -20.44 -15.17 -10.68
N GLY A 105 -20.52 -15.08 -12.01
CA GLY A 105 -21.29 -14.05 -12.73
C GLY A 105 -20.44 -12.90 -13.25
N GLY A 106 -20.45 -12.72 -14.58
CA GLY A 106 -19.63 -11.74 -15.28
C GLY A 106 -20.05 -10.28 -15.08
N GLY A 107 -19.16 -9.37 -15.49
CA GLY A 107 -19.50 -7.97 -15.68
C GLY A 107 -18.38 -6.97 -15.42
N GLY A 108 -17.57 -6.71 -16.44
CA GLY A 108 -17.18 -5.34 -16.85
C GLY A 108 -16.37 -4.46 -15.89
N GLY A 109 -15.09 -4.30 -16.22
CA GLY A 109 -14.54 -2.99 -16.62
C GLY A 109 -14.08 -2.01 -15.53
N GLY A 110 -12.84 -1.54 -15.67
CA GLY A 110 -12.42 -0.29 -15.05
C GLY A 110 -10.94 -0.22 -14.66
N GLY A 111 -10.03 -0.34 -15.63
CA GLY A 111 -8.68 0.19 -15.44
C GLY A 111 -8.75 1.70 -15.16
N GLY A 112 -8.01 2.16 -14.16
CA GLY A 112 -7.96 3.57 -13.79
C GLY A 112 -6.85 3.86 -12.80
N ALA A 113 -5.65 4.07 -13.32
CA ALA A 113 -4.56 4.70 -12.58
C ALA A 113 -5.00 6.07 -12.06
N GLY A 114 -4.72 6.41 -10.79
CA GLY A 114 -5.08 7.74 -10.30
C GLY A 114 -4.86 8.05 -8.82
N ARG A 115 -3.59 8.27 -8.46
CA ARG A 115 -3.12 9.29 -7.48
C ARG A 115 -3.43 9.08 -5.99
N THR A 116 -2.35 8.77 -5.28
CA THR A 116 -2.15 9.11 -3.87
C THR A 116 -2.24 10.63 -3.66
N ALA A 117 -3.10 11.08 -2.74
CA ALA A 117 -3.10 12.43 -2.17
C ALA A 117 -2.90 12.28 -0.66
N SER A 118 -1.63 12.46 -0.24
CA SER A 118 -1.17 13.56 0.63
C SER A 118 -1.38 13.28 2.12
N ALA A 119 -0.52 12.42 2.66
CA ALA A 119 -0.19 12.49 4.08
C ALA A 119 0.68 13.72 4.31
N ASP A 120 0.24 14.56 5.25
CA ASP A 120 1.01 15.63 5.87
C ASP A 120 2.36 15.07 6.37
N MET A 121 3.46 15.62 5.86
CA MET A 121 4.84 15.17 6.11
C MET A 121 5.60 16.21 6.96
N SER A 122 4.93 16.86 7.91
CA SER A 122 5.56 17.87 8.76
C SER A 122 6.23 17.35 10.04
N GLU A 123 6.11 16.07 10.40
CA GLU A 123 6.66 15.55 11.68
C GLU A 123 7.79 14.50 11.56
N TRP A 124 8.28 14.20 10.34
CA TRP A 124 9.37 13.22 10.16
C TRP A 124 10.77 13.84 10.29
N HIS A 125 11.16 14.22 11.52
CA HIS A 125 12.49 14.75 11.86
C HIS A 125 13.58 13.67 12.02
N GLY A 126 13.76 12.79 11.03
CA GLY A 126 14.67 11.63 11.17
C GLY A 126 15.60 11.31 10.00
N PHE A 127 15.56 12.04 8.88
CA PHE A 127 16.30 11.67 7.66
C PHE A 127 17.34 12.69 7.20
N ALA A 128 17.80 13.56 8.10
CA ALA A 128 18.72 14.66 7.78
C ALA A 128 20.15 14.23 7.42
N SER A 129 20.50 12.94 7.44
CA SER A 129 21.91 12.52 7.41
C SER A 129 22.41 11.80 6.14
N ILE A 130 21.63 11.71 5.04
CA ILE A 130 22.09 11.03 3.80
C ILE A 130 22.21 12.01 2.61
N ALA A 131 22.34 13.31 2.86
CA ALA A 131 22.49 14.30 1.80
C ALA A 131 23.96 14.50 1.38
N SER A 132 24.53 13.54 0.64
CA SER A 132 25.76 13.76 -0.16
C SER A 132 25.39 13.90 -1.65
N THR A 133 25.38 15.16 -2.09
CA THR A 133 25.62 15.79 -3.42
C THR A 133 25.31 15.12 -4.77
N GLU A 134 24.86 13.87 -4.86
CA GLU A 134 24.55 13.21 -6.16
C GLU A 134 23.22 12.42 -6.16
N VAL A 135 22.38 12.58 -5.12
CA VAL A 135 20.95 12.21 -5.17
C VAL A 135 20.19 13.28 -5.96
N SER A 136 20.54 13.24 -7.24
CA SER A 136 19.90 13.69 -8.45
C SER A 136 18.94 14.87 -8.33
N ARG A 137 19.33 15.96 -8.99
CA ARG A 137 18.49 17.08 -9.44
C ARG A 137 17.11 16.64 -9.95
N MET A 138 16.99 15.40 -10.45
CA MET A 138 15.73 14.74 -10.80
C MET A 138 14.75 14.63 -9.62
N THR A 139 15.20 14.23 -8.43
CA THR A 139 14.37 14.12 -7.22
C THR A 139 13.91 15.49 -6.73
N GLN A 140 14.80 16.49 -6.76
CA GLN A 140 14.43 17.87 -6.41
C GLN A 140 13.39 18.45 -7.37
N ASN A 141 13.55 18.20 -8.67
CA ASN A 141 12.59 18.63 -9.68
C ASN A 141 11.25 17.90 -9.55
N LEU A 142 11.26 16.61 -9.18
CA LEU A 142 10.03 15.85 -8.89
C LEU A 142 9.30 16.39 -7.66
N ILE A 143 10.02 16.76 -6.60
CA ILE A 143 9.44 17.36 -5.39
C ILE A 143 8.86 18.74 -5.70
N ALA A 144 9.58 19.59 -6.45
CA ALA A 144 9.07 20.89 -6.87
C ALA A 144 7.84 20.76 -7.79
N ALA A 145 7.88 19.87 -8.77
CA ALA A 145 6.75 19.60 -9.67
C ALA A 145 5.53 19.05 -8.92
N ALA A 146 5.74 18.19 -7.91
CA ALA A 146 4.68 17.69 -7.05
C ALA A 146 4.06 18.78 -6.18
N ARG A 147 4.87 19.72 -5.66
CA ARG A 147 4.40 20.89 -4.90
C ARG A 147 3.54 21.83 -5.73
N HIS A 148 3.79 21.90 -7.04
CA HIS A 148 3.07 22.80 -7.96
C HIS A 148 2.08 22.07 -8.90
N GLY A 149 1.92 20.75 -8.75
CA GLY A 149 0.95 19.95 -9.50
C GLY A 149 1.20 19.81 -11.01
N THR A 150 2.42 20.01 -11.50
CA THR A 150 2.72 19.94 -12.95
C THR A 150 3.30 18.58 -13.37
N PRO A 151 2.78 17.91 -14.42
CA PRO A 151 3.33 16.64 -14.89
C PRO A 151 4.60 16.87 -15.74
N PHE A 152 5.75 16.39 -15.27
CA PHE A 152 7.01 16.48 -16.00
C PHE A 152 7.15 15.34 -17.01
N CYS A 153 6.96 15.63 -18.30
CA CYS A 153 7.42 14.75 -19.36
C CYS A 153 8.80 15.23 -19.82
N GLU A 154 9.80 14.35 -19.92
CA GLU A 154 11.17 14.71 -20.30
C GLU A 154 11.24 15.42 -21.67
N LEU A 155 10.29 15.11 -22.57
CA LEU A 155 10.06 15.80 -23.84
C LEU A 155 9.58 17.26 -23.67
N CYS A 156 8.77 17.52 -22.65
CA CYS A 156 8.22 18.82 -22.30
C CYS A 156 9.33 19.75 -21.79
N TYR A 157 10.24 19.21 -20.97
CA TYR A 157 11.41 19.93 -20.46
C TYR A 157 12.45 20.22 -21.55
N ARG A 158 12.75 19.23 -22.42
CA ARG A 158 13.66 19.44 -23.57
C ARG A 158 13.13 20.52 -24.52
N LYS A 159 11.81 20.53 -24.80
CA LYS A 159 11.16 21.56 -25.64
C LYS A 159 11.12 22.95 -24.99
N ALA A 160 10.93 23.03 -23.67
CA ALA A 160 10.94 24.31 -22.95
C ALA A 160 12.34 24.94 -22.95
N LYS A 161 13.38 24.14 -22.65
CA LYS A 161 14.77 24.60 -22.62
C LYS A 161 15.29 25.02 -24.00
N ALA A 162 14.93 24.29 -25.06
CA ALA A 162 15.30 24.63 -26.43
C ALA A 162 14.68 25.95 -26.94
N ARG A 163 13.64 26.47 -26.26
CA ARG A 163 12.95 27.71 -26.62
C ARG A 163 13.32 28.90 -25.73
N GLY A 164 14.26 28.73 -24.79
CA GLY A 164 14.76 29.82 -23.93
C GLY A 164 13.72 30.44 -23.01
N LEU A 165 12.62 29.73 -22.72
CA LEU A 165 11.51 30.22 -21.91
C LEU A 165 11.84 30.10 -20.42
N SER A 166 11.45 31.11 -19.63
CA SER A 166 11.50 31.05 -18.16
C SER A 166 10.58 29.96 -17.62
N GLU A 167 10.91 29.43 -16.44
CA GLU A 167 10.25 28.26 -15.84
C GLU A 167 8.72 28.41 -15.74
N ASP A 168 8.23 29.63 -15.56
CA ASP A 168 6.80 29.95 -15.48
C ASP A 168 6.07 29.78 -16.82
N ALA A 169 6.73 30.07 -17.95
CA ALA A 169 6.13 29.95 -19.28
C ALA A 169 5.98 28.49 -19.73
N ALA A 170 6.78 27.58 -19.17
CA ALA A 170 6.69 26.14 -19.44
C ALA A 170 5.42 25.51 -18.85
N GLN A 171 4.86 26.10 -17.77
CA GLN A 171 3.64 25.63 -17.10
C GLN A 171 2.38 25.74 -18.00
N GLY A 172 2.40 26.58 -19.03
CA GLY A 172 1.25 26.79 -19.92
C GLY A 172 1.11 25.79 -21.07
N ILE A 173 2.16 25.04 -21.42
CA ILE A 173 2.21 24.26 -22.67
C ILE A 173 1.48 22.91 -22.55
N GLY A 174 1.42 22.34 -21.34
CA GLY A 174 0.73 21.07 -21.07
C GLY A 174 -0.79 21.10 -21.27
N ARG A 175 -1.39 22.28 -21.47
CA ARG A 175 -2.83 22.46 -21.72
C ARG A 175 -3.23 22.49 -23.20
N ARG A 176 -2.28 22.55 -24.14
CA ARG A 176 -2.59 22.69 -25.58
C ARG A 176 -2.46 21.42 -26.42
N TYR A 177 -2.08 20.30 -25.80
CA TYR A 177 -1.95 19.01 -26.49
C TYR A 177 -2.64 17.88 -25.73
N GLY A 178 -3.82 18.17 -25.18
CA GLY A 178 -4.83 17.17 -24.86
C GLY A 178 -5.83 17.09 -26.00
#